data_AF-A0A1A0X4Z3-F1
#
_entry.id   AF-A0A1A0X4Z3-F1
#
_cell.length_a   1.000
_cell.length_b   1.000
_cell.length_c   1.000
_cell.angle_alpha   90.00
_cell.angle_beta   90.00
_cell.angle_gamma   90.00
#
_symmetry.space_group_name_H-M   'P 1'
#
loop_
_entity.id
_entity.type
_entity.pdbx_description
1 polymer ?
#
loop_
_entity_poly.entity_id
_entity_poly.type
_entity_poly.pdbx_seq_one_letter_code
_entity_poly.pdbx_strand_id
1 'polypeptide(L)'
;MLRRRVHVTRSVALVYGQFTWGEPKDHEQRWVPILRPEANELSGLLAGKGRDTLVFTGERRGNPLRVTVVRKSWWNDAVMASHCPVGFTPHELRHTAASLAISAGASVLGVQRMLGHAKASMTLDVYSDLFDTDLEAVAEYLDKLRGGHRLDTKGNEAVGNTGEPGGCLRGHSLVAA
;
A
#
# COMPACT_ATOMS: atom_id res chain seq x y z
N MET A 1 -7.70 6.25 -19.95
CA MET A 1 -8.10 6.91 -18.67
C MET A 1 -7.05 7.93 -18.23
N LEU A 2 -7.39 9.22 -18.08
CA LEU A 2 -6.42 10.31 -17.80
C LEU A 2 -5.89 10.34 -16.36
N ARG A 3 -6.58 9.70 -15.41
CA ARG A 3 -6.12 9.54 -14.02
C ARG A 3 -6.05 8.04 -13.73
N ARG A 4 -4.84 7.50 -13.51
CA ARG A 4 -4.53 6.07 -13.28
C ARG A 4 -5.06 5.57 -11.93
N ARG A 5 -6.37 5.73 -11.71
CA ARG A 5 -7.04 5.42 -10.45
C ARG A 5 -8.51 5.07 -10.69
N VAL A 6 -9.01 4.04 -10.01
CA VAL A 6 -10.44 3.68 -9.97
C VAL A 6 -11.08 4.34 -8.76
N HIS A 7 -12.26 4.91 -8.96
CA HIS A 7 -13.12 5.35 -7.86
C HIS A 7 -14.10 4.23 -7.49
N VAL A 8 -14.01 3.70 -6.28
CA VAL A 8 -14.95 2.70 -5.78
C VAL A 8 -16.03 3.41 -4.99
N THR A 9 -17.24 3.51 -5.54
CA THR A 9 -18.36 4.27 -4.96
C THR A 9 -19.52 3.41 -4.48
N ARG A 10 -19.65 2.19 -4.99
CA ARG A 10 -20.76 1.28 -4.70
C ARG A 10 -20.27 -0.15 -4.58
N SER A 11 -21.01 -0.95 -3.83
CA SER A 11 -20.83 -2.38 -3.69
C SER A 11 -22.07 -3.12 -4.21
N VAL A 12 -21.88 -4.35 -4.66
CA VAL A 12 -22.98 -5.25 -5.02
C VAL A 12 -22.87 -6.53 -4.22
N ALA A 13 -23.97 -6.90 -3.56
CA ALA A 13 -24.08 -8.14 -2.80
C ALA A 13 -25.17 -9.02 -3.39
N LEU A 14 -25.02 -10.33 -3.26
CA LEU A 14 -26.05 -11.29 -3.63
C LEU A 14 -26.86 -11.65 -2.37
N VAL A 15 -28.09 -11.16 -2.28
CA VAL A 15 -28.99 -11.36 -1.13
C VAL A 15 -30.23 -12.11 -1.62
N TYR A 16 -30.50 -13.29 -1.04
CA TYR A 16 -31.60 -14.18 -1.46
C TYR A 16 -31.66 -14.43 -2.98
N GLY A 17 -30.50 -14.54 -3.64
CA GLY A 17 -30.40 -14.79 -5.07
C GLY A 17 -30.53 -13.57 -5.98
N GLN A 18 -30.79 -12.38 -5.42
CA GLN A 18 -30.89 -11.10 -6.13
C GLN A 18 -29.66 -10.22 -5.89
N PHE A 19 -29.26 -9.46 -6.90
CA PHE A 19 -28.16 -8.50 -6.76
C PHE A 19 -28.68 -7.20 -6.16
N THR A 20 -28.25 -6.90 -4.94
CA THR A 20 -28.58 -5.67 -4.25
C THR A 20 -27.37 -4.73 -4.31
N TRP A 21 -27.59 -3.56 -4.91
CA TRP A 21 -26.62 -2.47 -4.91
C TRP A 21 -26.72 -1.69 -3.60
N GLY A 22 -25.58 -1.43 -2.99
CA GLY A 22 -25.51 -0.64 -1.76
C GLY A 22 -24.23 0.16 -1.70
N GLU A 23 -24.08 0.90 -0.61
CA GLU A 23 -22.81 1.54 -0.29
C GLU A 23 -21.78 0.46 0.11
N PRO A 24 -20.47 0.71 -0.08
CA PRO A 24 -19.44 -0.13 0.51
C PRO A 24 -19.72 -0.29 2.01
N LYS A 25 -19.47 -1.48 2.56
CA LYS A 25 -19.86 -1.88 3.93
C LYS A 25 -19.35 -0.93 5.03
N ASP A 26 -18.32 -0.14 4.72
CA ASP A 26 -17.71 0.84 5.62
C ASP A 26 -18.02 2.30 5.25
N HIS A 27 -18.98 2.56 4.36
CA HIS A 27 -19.40 3.89 3.85
C HIS A 27 -18.30 4.77 3.21
N GLU A 28 -17.08 4.26 3.05
CA GLU A 28 -15.97 5.03 2.49
C GLU A 28 -15.77 4.78 0.99
N GLN A 29 -15.95 5.82 0.20
CA GLN A 29 -15.49 5.85 -1.18
C GLN A 29 -13.96 5.89 -1.19
N ARG A 30 -13.33 5.07 -2.02
CA ARG A 30 -11.86 5.00 -2.09
C ARG A 30 -11.34 5.10 -3.51
N TRP A 31 -10.15 5.68 -3.62
CA TRP A 31 -9.38 5.70 -4.85
C TRP A 31 -8.32 4.61 -4.80
N VAL A 32 -8.38 3.69 -5.76
CA VAL A 32 -7.38 2.62 -5.90
C VAL A 32 -6.46 2.99 -7.05
N PRO A 33 -5.13 3.10 -6.83
CA PRO A 33 -4.19 3.31 -7.91
C PRO A 33 -4.16 2.08 -8.82
N ILE A 34 -4.03 2.29 -10.12
CA ILE A 34 -3.87 1.22 -11.11
C ILE A 34 -2.48 1.40 -11.73
N LEU A 35 -1.75 0.30 -11.94
CA LEU A 35 -0.49 0.39 -12.69
C LEU A 35 -0.80 0.65 -14.16
N ARG A 36 0.23 1.06 -14.90
CA ARG A 36 0.09 1.50 -16.29
C ARG A 36 -0.41 0.38 -17.22
N PRO A 37 0.12 -0.86 -17.16
CA PRO A 37 -0.33 -1.95 -18.02
C PRO A 37 -1.81 -2.26 -17.84
N GLU A 38 -2.29 -2.37 -16.60
CA GLU A 38 -3.67 -2.75 -16.30
C GLU A 38 -4.63 -1.60 -16.64
N ALA A 39 -4.19 -0.34 -16.51
CA ALA A 39 -4.98 0.80 -16.98
C ALA A 39 -5.18 0.78 -18.51
N ASN A 40 -4.21 0.28 -19.27
CA ASN A 40 -4.33 0.13 -20.73
C ASN A 40 -5.28 -1.02 -21.07
N GLU A 41 -5.13 -2.18 -20.44
CA GLU A 41 -6.03 -3.32 -20.63
C GLU A 41 -7.48 -2.97 -20.27
N LEU A 42 -7.66 -2.30 -19.13
CA LEU A 42 -8.97 -1.84 -18.67
C LEU A 42 -9.59 -0.83 -19.65
N SER A 43 -8.76 0.06 -20.23
CA SER A 43 -9.23 1.00 -21.25
C SER A 43 -9.71 0.27 -22.51
N GLY A 44 -9.04 -0.81 -22.92
CA GLY A 44 -9.48 -1.68 -24.01
C GLY A 44 -10.81 -2.35 -23.72
N LEU A 45 -11.00 -2.89 -22.51
CA LEU A 45 -12.27 -3.52 -22.08
C LEU A 45 -13.45 -2.55 -21.97
N LEU A 46 -13.18 -1.26 -21.82
CA LEU A 46 -14.16 -0.19 -21.72
C LEU A 46 -14.49 0.47 -23.07
N ALA A 47 -13.71 0.22 -24.11
CA ALA A 47 -13.93 0.80 -25.42
C ALA A 47 -15.33 0.43 -25.95
N GLY A 48 -16.13 1.42 -26.33
CA GLY A 48 -17.50 1.23 -26.83
C GLY A 48 -18.56 0.89 -25.77
N LYS A 49 -18.20 0.83 -24.47
CA LYS A 49 -19.17 0.61 -23.39
C LYS A 49 -19.74 1.92 -22.84
N GLY A 50 -21.01 1.89 -22.42
CA GLY A 50 -21.65 3.01 -21.73
C GLY A 50 -21.09 3.20 -20.31
N ARG A 51 -21.25 4.40 -19.74
CA ARG A 51 -20.72 4.76 -18.41
C ARG A 51 -21.22 3.86 -17.27
N ASP A 52 -22.45 3.37 -17.40
CA ASP A 52 -23.09 2.51 -16.39
C ASP A 52 -22.94 1.01 -16.69
N THR A 53 -22.14 0.66 -17.70
CA THR A 53 -21.93 -0.74 -18.07
C THR A 53 -20.87 -1.37 -17.18
N LEU A 54 -21.16 -2.57 -16.66
CA LEU A 54 -20.18 -3.34 -15.91
C LEU A 54 -19.01 -3.76 -16.81
N VAL A 55 -17.80 -3.53 -16.31
CA VAL A 55 -16.57 -3.96 -16.99
C VAL A 55 -16.47 -5.48 -16.97
N PHE A 56 -16.65 -6.05 -15.78
CA PHE A 56 -16.58 -7.48 -15.53
C PHE A 56 -17.98 -8.03 -15.30
N THR A 57 -18.45 -8.87 -16.22
CA THR A 57 -19.78 -9.49 -16.18
C THR A 57 -19.67 -11.00 -16.08
N GLY A 58 -20.61 -11.63 -15.36
CA GLY A 58 -20.76 -13.07 -15.37
C GLY A 58 -21.25 -13.61 -16.72
N GLU A 59 -21.29 -14.94 -16.81
CA GLU A 59 -21.68 -15.70 -18.00
C GLU A 59 -23.05 -15.29 -18.58
N ARG A 60 -24.00 -14.93 -17.70
CA ARG A 60 -25.21 -14.19 -18.11
C ARG A 60 -24.86 -12.72 -18.31
N ARG A 61 -24.53 -12.37 -19.56
CA ARG A 61 -24.16 -11.01 -20.01
C ARG A 61 -25.00 -9.94 -19.30
N GLY A 62 -24.32 -9.02 -18.62
CA GLY A 62 -24.92 -7.89 -17.90
C GLY A 62 -25.03 -8.07 -16.38
N ASN A 63 -24.97 -9.30 -15.86
CA ASN A 63 -24.97 -9.50 -14.41
C ASN A 63 -23.58 -9.35 -13.80
N PRO A 64 -23.48 -8.86 -12.54
CA PRO A 64 -22.24 -8.87 -11.79
C PRO A 64 -21.62 -10.27 -11.68
N LEU A 65 -20.28 -10.32 -11.59
CA LEU A 65 -19.56 -11.55 -11.30
C LEU A 65 -20.04 -12.16 -9.99
N ARG A 66 -20.30 -13.47 -10.00
CA ARG A 66 -20.56 -14.24 -8.78
C ARG A 66 -19.26 -14.89 -8.32
N VAL A 67 -18.85 -14.62 -7.08
CA VAL A 67 -17.62 -15.17 -6.48
C VAL A 67 -17.58 -16.69 -6.59
N THR A 68 -18.71 -17.37 -6.35
CA THR A 68 -18.81 -18.83 -6.45
C THR A 68 -18.55 -19.36 -7.86
N VAL A 69 -18.98 -18.65 -8.90
CA VAL A 69 -18.76 -19.01 -10.31
C VAL A 69 -17.32 -18.71 -10.70
N VAL A 70 -16.82 -17.52 -10.38
CA VAL A 70 -15.43 -17.11 -10.64
C VAL A 70 -14.43 -18.07 -10.00
N ARG A 71 -14.70 -18.48 -8.76
CA ARG A 71 -13.87 -19.45 -8.04
C ARG A 71 -13.68 -20.76 -8.79
N LYS A 72 -14.78 -21.33 -9.28
CA LYS A 72 -14.78 -22.60 -10.01
C LYS A 72 -14.34 -22.46 -11.47
N SER A 73 -14.54 -21.29 -12.07
CA SER A 73 -14.34 -21.09 -13.50
C SER A 73 -12.88 -20.94 -13.90
N TRP A 74 -12.11 -20.14 -13.17
CA TRP A 74 -10.73 -19.85 -13.54
C TRP A 74 -9.83 -19.49 -12.36
N TRP A 75 -10.39 -18.99 -11.25
CA TRP A 75 -9.59 -18.53 -10.12
C TRP A 75 -8.79 -19.67 -9.49
N ASN A 76 -9.42 -20.81 -9.21
CA ASN A 76 -8.73 -21.93 -8.57
C ASN A 76 -7.60 -22.47 -9.47
N ASP A 77 -7.83 -22.54 -10.78
CA ASP A 77 -6.81 -22.97 -11.74
C ASP A 77 -5.66 -21.95 -11.82
N ALA A 78 -5.97 -20.65 -11.78
CA ALA A 78 -4.97 -19.59 -11.72
C ALA A 78 -4.14 -19.64 -10.42
N VAL A 79 -4.77 -19.92 -9.28
CA VAL A 79 -4.08 -20.13 -7.98
C VAL A 79 -3.12 -21.30 -8.07
N MET A 80 -3.56 -22.43 -8.63
CA MET A 80 -2.72 -23.61 -8.83
C MET A 80 -1.56 -23.34 -9.78
N ALA A 81 -1.82 -22.70 -10.92
CA ALA A 81 -0.79 -22.35 -11.90
C ALA A 81 0.24 -21.34 -11.35
N SER A 82 -0.17 -20.51 -10.39
CA SER A 82 0.70 -19.54 -9.72
C SER A 82 1.46 -20.14 -8.52
N HIS A 83 1.28 -21.44 -8.24
CA HIS A 83 1.86 -22.14 -7.09
C HIS A 83 1.51 -21.49 -5.74
N CYS A 84 0.35 -20.83 -5.67
CA CYS A 84 -0.16 -20.27 -4.43
C CYS A 84 -0.84 -21.35 -3.56
N PRO A 85 -0.93 -21.15 -2.24
CA PRO A 85 -1.59 -22.11 -1.35
C PRO A 85 -3.05 -22.39 -1.73
N VAL A 86 -3.49 -23.62 -1.48
CA VAL A 86 -4.90 -23.99 -1.65
C VAL A 86 -5.77 -23.11 -0.76
N GLY A 87 -6.83 -22.55 -1.34
CA GLY A 87 -7.72 -21.63 -0.63
C GLY A 87 -7.30 -20.16 -0.71
N PHE A 88 -6.25 -19.81 -1.46
CA PHE A 88 -5.87 -18.42 -1.71
C PHE A 88 -7.06 -17.59 -2.23
N THR A 89 -7.25 -16.41 -1.64
CA THR A 89 -8.43 -15.58 -1.86
C THR A 89 -8.07 -14.21 -2.43
N PRO A 90 -9.02 -13.49 -3.05
CA PRO A 90 -8.81 -12.08 -3.40
C PRO A 90 -8.47 -11.18 -2.21
N HIS A 91 -8.82 -11.59 -0.98
CA HIS A 91 -8.43 -10.89 0.24
C HIS A 91 -6.91 -10.99 0.45
N GLU A 92 -6.31 -12.14 0.17
CA GLU A 92 -4.85 -12.32 0.22
C GLU A 92 -4.15 -11.42 -0.80
N LEU A 93 -4.67 -11.28 -2.02
CA LEU A 93 -4.14 -10.32 -3.00
C LEU A 93 -4.17 -8.88 -2.48
N ARG A 94 -5.23 -8.52 -1.74
CA ARG A 94 -5.33 -7.20 -1.11
C ARG A 94 -4.26 -7.04 -0.03
N HIS A 95 -3.96 -8.09 0.74
CA HIS A 95 -2.86 -8.06 1.69
C HIS A 95 -1.52 -7.90 0.99
N THR A 96 -1.26 -8.67 -0.07
CA THR A 96 -0.04 -8.56 -0.88
C THR A 96 0.14 -7.16 -1.46
N ALA A 97 -0.92 -6.56 -2.01
CA ALA A 97 -0.86 -5.21 -2.56
C ALA A 97 -0.51 -4.15 -1.50
N ALA A 98 -1.01 -4.31 -0.27
CA ALA A 98 -0.65 -3.44 0.85
C ALA A 98 0.82 -3.61 1.24
N SER A 99 1.28 -4.85 1.44
CA SER A 99 2.68 -5.13 1.78
C SER A 99 3.64 -4.59 0.73
N LEU A 100 3.35 -4.79 -0.57
CA LEU A 100 4.15 -4.24 -1.66
C LEU A 100 4.17 -2.71 -1.66
N ALA A 101 3.03 -2.06 -1.37
CA ALA A 101 2.99 -0.60 -1.28
C ALA A 101 3.85 -0.09 -0.11
N ILE A 102 3.80 -0.75 1.05
CA ILE A 102 4.61 -0.41 2.22
C ILE A 102 6.10 -0.59 1.89
N SER A 103 6.49 -1.74 1.33
CA SER A 103 7.87 -2.00 0.92
C SER A 103 8.38 -1.02 -0.15
N ALA A 104 7.49 -0.43 -0.95
CA ALA A 104 7.82 0.63 -1.91
C ALA A 104 7.92 2.03 -1.27
N GLY A 105 7.79 2.15 0.05
CA GLY A 105 7.88 3.41 0.80
C GLY A 105 6.57 4.22 0.82
N ALA A 106 5.41 3.60 0.58
CA ALA A 106 4.15 4.31 0.67
C ALA A 106 3.83 4.67 2.13
N SER A 107 3.46 5.93 2.37
CA SER A 107 3.00 6.36 3.69
C SER A 107 1.80 5.54 4.19
N VAL A 108 1.70 5.35 5.51
CA VAL A 108 0.58 4.67 6.18
C VAL A 108 -0.77 5.26 5.74
N LEU A 109 -0.88 6.59 5.65
CA LEU A 109 -2.09 7.27 5.17
C LEU A 109 -2.43 6.94 3.71
N GLY A 110 -1.40 6.79 2.86
CA GLY A 110 -1.57 6.37 1.47
C GLY A 110 -2.12 4.94 1.37
N VAL A 111 -1.56 4.02 2.14
CA VAL A 111 -2.01 2.62 2.19
C VAL A 111 -3.41 2.52 2.80
N GLN A 112 -3.68 3.25 3.89
CA GLN A 112 -5.03 3.33 4.49
C GLN A 112 -6.07 3.78 3.47
N ARG A 113 -5.80 4.86 2.71
CA ARG A 113 -6.72 5.36 1.66
C ARG A 113 -6.91 4.38 0.51
N MET A 114 -5.84 3.69 0.11
CA MET A 114 -5.91 2.65 -0.92
C MET A 114 -6.80 1.48 -0.48
N LEU A 115 -6.68 1.08 0.78
CA LEU A 115 -7.48 0.01 1.36
C LEU A 115 -8.92 0.48 1.64
N GLY A 116 -9.11 1.72 2.05
CA GLY A 116 -10.40 2.23 2.54
C GLY A 116 -10.68 1.71 3.96
N HIS A 117 -9.66 1.71 4.81
CA HIS A 117 -9.85 1.49 6.24
C HIS A 117 -10.27 2.81 6.90
N ALA A 118 -11.33 2.76 7.70
CA ALA A 118 -11.81 3.94 8.43
C ALA A 118 -10.76 4.50 9.41
N LYS A 119 -9.87 3.65 9.92
CA LYS A 119 -8.78 4.04 10.83
C LYS A 119 -7.45 3.50 10.31
N ALA A 120 -6.43 4.35 10.37
CA ALA A 120 -5.05 3.98 10.03
C ALA A 120 -4.49 2.90 10.98
N SER A 121 -4.96 2.84 12.23
CA SER A 121 -4.59 1.81 13.19
C SER A 121 -4.83 0.41 12.64
N MET A 122 -5.94 0.16 11.93
CA MET A 122 -6.22 -1.15 11.33
C MET A 122 -5.17 -1.60 10.31
N THR A 123 -4.47 -0.66 9.68
CA THR A 123 -3.35 -0.98 8.78
C THR A 123 -2.07 -1.18 9.56
N LEU A 124 -1.80 -0.35 10.57
CA LEU A 124 -0.63 -0.50 11.44
C LEU A 124 -0.67 -1.81 12.24
N ASP A 125 -1.82 -2.20 12.76
CA ASP A 125 -2.01 -3.43 13.54
C ASP A 125 -1.71 -4.70 12.73
N VAL A 126 -1.85 -4.63 11.40
CA VAL A 126 -1.69 -5.78 10.49
C VAL A 126 -0.30 -5.81 9.83
N TYR A 127 0.35 -4.65 9.68
CA TYR A 127 1.60 -4.51 8.92
C TYR A 127 2.74 -3.86 9.70
N SER A 128 2.64 -3.74 11.03
CA SER A 128 3.64 -3.13 11.91
C SER A 128 5.05 -3.61 11.60
N ASP A 129 5.23 -4.92 11.44
CA ASP A 129 6.53 -5.56 11.28
C ASP A 129 7.22 -5.14 9.97
N LEU A 130 6.45 -4.66 8.97
CA LEU A 130 6.99 -4.13 7.72
C LEU A 130 7.51 -2.70 7.86
N PHE A 131 7.14 -1.99 8.93
CA PHE A 131 7.60 -0.64 9.25
C PHE A 131 8.70 -0.61 10.34
N ASP A 132 8.89 -1.70 11.08
CA ASP A 132 9.88 -1.73 12.17
C ASP A 132 11.33 -1.63 11.67
N THR A 133 11.60 -2.03 10.42
CA THR A 133 12.94 -1.93 9.80
C THR A 133 13.33 -0.50 9.39
N ASP A 134 12.50 0.50 9.67
CA ASP A 134 12.65 1.85 9.11
C ASP A 134 13.45 2.79 10.02
N LEU A 135 13.67 2.49 11.31
CA LEU A 135 14.35 3.40 12.23
C LEU A 135 15.84 3.60 11.91
N GLU A 136 16.60 2.53 11.64
CA GLU A 136 17.98 2.63 11.16
C GLU A 136 18.06 3.35 9.81
N ALA A 137 17.13 3.05 8.88
CA ALA A 137 17.06 3.70 7.58
C ALA A 137 16.76 5.21 7.70
N VAL A 138 15.89 5.60 8.63
CA VAL A 138 15.60 6.99 8.96
C VAL A 138 16.83 7.68 9.54
N ALA A 139 17.54 7.03 10.47
CA ALA A 139 18.78 7.57 11.03
C ALA A 139 19.83 7.81 9.93
N GLU A 140 20.05 6.84 9.04
CA GLU A 140 20.96 6.98 7.90
C GLU A 140 20.52 8.10 6.93
N TYR A 141 19.22 8.23 6.67
CA TYR A 141 18.69 9.29 5.81
C TYR A 141 18.90 10.67 6.43
N LEU A 142 18.62 10.82 7.73
CA LEU A 142 18.87 12.05 8.48
C LEU A 142 20.37 12.37 8.54
N ASP A 143 21.23 11.38 8.70
CA ASP A 143 22.69 11.55 8.64
C ASP A 143 23.15 12.02 7.25
N LYS A 144 22.57 11.50 6.17
CA LYS A 144 22.83 11.96 4.79
C LYS A 144 22.39 13.41 4.58
N LEU A 145 21.21 13.79 5.07
CA LEU A 145 20.71 15.18 5.01
C LEU A 145 21.58 16.13 5.85
N ARG A 146 21.97 15.73 7.06
CA ARG A 146 22.87 16.50 7.92
C ARG A 146 24.27 16.62 7.31
N GLY A 147 24.79 15.53 6.74
CA GLY A 147 26.08 15.48 6.08
C GLY A 147 26.18 16.37 4.84
N GLY A 148 25.06 16.54 4.12
CA GLY A 148 24.94 17.49 3.00
C GLY A 148 24.80 18.96 3.42
N HIS A 149 24.59 19.24 4.71
CA HIS A 149 24.43 20.58 5.27
C HIS A 149 25.51 20.92 6.31
N ARG A 150 26.70 20.30 6.20
CA ARG A 150 27.88 20.83 6.91
C ARG A 150 28.24 22.15 6.24
N LEU A 151 27.70 23.23 6.83
CA LEU A 151 28.07 24.60 6.54
C LEU A 151 29.58 24.67 6.32
N ASP A 152 29.95 25.02 5.11
CA ASP A 152 31.28 25.41 4.70
C ASP A 152 31.65 26.71 5.41
N THR A 153 31.83 26.64 6.73
CA THR A 153 32.61 27.60 7.50
C THR A 153 34.07 27.42 7.14
N LYS A 154 34.44 27.82 5.91
CA LYS A 154 35.81 28.25 5.62
C LYS A 154 35.90 29.72 6.00
N GLY A 155 36.64 30.01 7.08
CA GLY A 155 37.07 31.36 7.39
C GLY A 155 37.27 31.62 8.89
N ASN A 156 38.42 31.23 9.43
CA ASN A 156 39.48 32.16 9.84
C ASN A 156 40.33 31.52 10.95
N GLU A 157 41.54 31.12 10.59
CA GLU A 157 42.59 30.83 11.57
C GLU A 157 43.05 32.15 12.20
N ALA A 158 43.02 32.25 13.54
CA ALA A 158 44.01 33.03 14.28
C ALA A 158 44.04 32.64 15.77
N VAL A 159 45.12 31.94 16.13
CA VAL A 159 45.98 32.15 17.31
C VAL A 159 45.44 31.80 18.71
N GLY A 160 45.90 30.63 19.19
CA GLY A 160 46.65 30.47 20.46
C GLY A 160 45.91 30.60 21.80
N ASN A 161 45.84 29.51 22.58
CA ASN A 161 46.77 29.32 23.70
C ASN A 161 46.63 27.91 24.34
N THR A 162 47.80 27.39 24.69
CA THR A 162 48.25 26.25 25.49
C THR A 162 47.39 25.82 26.69
N GLY A 163 47.27 24.49 26.92
CA GLY A 163 46.78 23.90 28.17
C GLY A 163 46.57 22.38 28.08
N GLU A 164 47.47 21.62 28.71
CA GLU A 164 47.71 20.16 28.66
C GLU A 164 46.68 19.25 29.38
N PRO A 165 46.81 17.88 29.32
CA PRO A 165 45.70 16.95 29.08
C PRO A 165 45.16 16.23 30.32
N GLY A 166 43.93 15.73 30.24
CA GLY A 166 43.42 14.75 31.20
C GLY A 166 42.01 14.25 30.88
N GLY A 167 41.81 12.93 30.92
CA GLY A 167 40.48 12.36 31.16
C GLY A 167 39.97 11.31 30.16
N CYS A 168 40.52 10.11 30.28
CA CYS A 168 40.00 8.81 29.85
C CYS A 168 38.47 8.72 29.66
N LEU A 169 38.07 8.32 28.44
CA LEU A 169 36.72 7.94 28.05
C LEU A 169 36.29 6.63 28.74
N ARG A 170 35.30 6.67 29.64
CA ARG A 170 34.42 5.53 29.95
C ARG A 170 33.01 6.02 30.31
N GLY A 171 32.07 5.81 29.41
CA GLY A 171 30.62 5.94 29.66
C GLY A 171 29.92 4.69 29.15
N HIS A 172 29.57 3.81 30.08
CA HIS A 172 28.87 2.54 29.86
C HIS A 172 27.40 2.73 29.49
N SER A 173 26.94 1.92 28.53
CA SER A 173 25.71 1.10 28.51
C SER A 173 24.58 1.34 29.54
N LEU A 174 23.36 1.57 28.99
CA LEU A 174 22.00 1.16 29.40
C LEU A 174 21.46 1.42 30.83
N VAL A 175 20.24 1.97 30.92
CA VAL A 175 18.95 1.26 31.15
C VAL A 175 17.85 2.34 31.28
N ALA A 176 16.73 2.20 30.56
CA ALA A 176 15.48 2.92 30.83
C ALA A 176 14.36 1.89 31.08
N ALA A 177 13.56 2.18 32.11
CA ALA A 177 12.45 1.38 32.62
C ALA A 177 11.22 1.39 31.69
#